data_AF-A0A1B6LER0-F1
#
_entry.id   AF-A0A1B6LER0-F1
#
_cell.length_a   1.000
_cell.length_b   1.000
_cell.length_c   1.000
_cell.angle_alpha   90.00
_cell.angle_beta   90.00
_cell.angle_gamma   90.00
#
_symmetry.space_group_name_H-M   'P 1'
#
loop_
_entity.id
_entity.type
_entity.pdbx_description
1 polymer ?
#
loop_
_entity_poly.entity_id
_entity_poly.type
_entity_poly.pdbx_seq_one_letter_code
_entity_poly.pdbx_strand_id
1 'polypeptide(L)'
;MEDLPEVEYGRQSYGYVRYSLDIRVAQRKSRLRLLGRIRDVVIVMVDGWRVGPRLPTDTRQFGFWDSENDLLELDVTPGVHRLELLLENCGRISYSHKLDWLADKKGLDPNNKIVLQYANPVSKLNVTGMPFQSHWVTSLTGWKDRVRYEEKGAPSLIRSTFYLTRDLIMDTHLDISDWGKGAVFINGFNIGRYFCGSPHQTLYIPAPLLREGENSIVVFEHYFNPYLMKLVPDPIYLQ
;
A
#
# COMPACT_ATOMS: atom_id res chain seq x y z
N MET A 1 4.33 12.18 5.91
CA MET A 1 5.38 11.20 6.22
C MET A 1 6.59 11.94 6.75
N GLU A 2 6.81 13.15 6.25
CA GLU A 2 7.87 14.09 6.55
C GLU A 2 7.74 14.70 7.96
N ASP A 3 6.52 14.71 8.51
CA ASP A 3 6.20 15.11 9.89
C ASP A 3 6.27 13.96 10.90
N LEU A 4 6.61 12.75 10.44
CA LEU A 4 6.86 11.65 11.36
C LEU A 4 8.20 11.85 12.06
N PRO A 5 8.33 11.34 13.31
CA PRO A 5 9.64 11.21 13.93
C PRO A 5 10.62 10.53 12.98
N GLU A 6 11.90 10.90 13.07
CA GLU A 6 12.93 10.18 12.34
C GLU A 6 12.85 8.69 12.66
N VAL A 7 12.73 7.88 11.61
CA VAL A 7 12.87 6.43 11.71
C VAL A 7 14.35 6.09 11.64
N GLU A 8 14.71 4.82 11.87
CA GLU A 8 16.09 4.32 11.83
C GLU A 8 16.88 4.75 10.57
N TYR A 9 16.16 5.08 9.49
CA TYR A 9 16.72 5.49 8.19
C TYR A 9 16.50 6.98 7.85
N GLY A 10 16.27 7.83 8.86
CA GLY A 10 16.01 9.25 8.71
C GLY A 10 14.52 9.58 8.50
N ARG A 11 14.23 10.76 7.94
CA ARG A 11 12.83 11.15 7.63
C ARG A 11 12.31 10.39 6.42
N GLN A 12 11.10 9.84 6.53
CA GLN A 12 10.51 9.06 5.44
C GLN A 12 9.97 9.96 4.31
N SER A 13 10.53 9.80 3.10
CA SER A 13 10.11 10.56 1.92
C SER A 13 9.10 9.83 1.02
N TYR A 14 9.07 8.49 1.01
CA TYR A 14 8.26 7.68 0.08
C TYR A 14 7.65 6.45 0.77
N GLY A 15 6.82 5.69 0.06
CA GLY A 15 6.27 4.42 0.53
C GLY A 15 4.94 4.60 1.25
N TYR A 16 4.81 3.94 2.40
CA TYR A 16 3.58 3.87 3.19
C TYR A 16 3.83 4.25 4.64
N VAL A 17 2.80 4.70 5.33
CA VAL A 17 2.83 4.93 6.78
C VAL A 17 1.65 4.22 7.40
N ARG A 18 1.91 3.44 8.44
CA ARG A 18 0.88 2.79 9.21
C ARG A 18 0.65 3.54 10.52
N TYR A 19 -0.58 3.98 10.75
CA TYR A 19 -1.06 4.47 12.02
C TYR A 19 -1.86 3.36 12.69
N SER A 20 -1.58 3.02 13.94
CA SER A 20 -2.16 1.87 14.62
C SER A 20 -2.51 2.20 16.07
N LEU A 21 -3.66 1.73 16.53
CA LEU A 21 -4.10 1.86 17.92
C LEU A 21 -5.13 0.78 18.25
N ASP A 22 -5.20 0.39 19.52
CA ASP A 22 -6.25 -0.47 20.03
C ASP A 22 -7.46 0.38 20.39
N ILE A 23 -8.65 -0.08 19.98
CA ILE A 23 -9.94 0.55 20.22
C ILE A 23 -10.84 -0.42 20.98
N ARG A 24 -11.64 0.10 21.91
CA ARG A 24 -12.75 -0.63 22.52
C ARG A 24 -14.05 -0.21 21.86
N VAL A 25 -14.64 -1.12 21.11
CA VAL A 25 -15.92 -0.97 20.41
C VAL A 25 -17.07 -1.31 21.38
N ALA A 26 -18.02 -0.40 21.52
CA ALA A 26 -19.16 -0.56 22.44
C ALA A 26 -20.35 -1.28 21.79
N GLN A 27 -20.54 -1.09 20.48
CA GLN A 27 -21.63 -1.71 19.71
C GLN A 27 -21.20 -1.93 18.25
N ARG A 28 -21.90 -2.83 17.56
CA ARG A 28 -21.76 -3.00 16.10
C ARG A 28 -22.04 -1.68 15.38
N LYS A 29 -21.51 -1.57 14.16
CA LYS A 29 -21.63 -0.35 13.33
C LYS A 29 -21.05 0.89 14.01
N SER A 30 -20.00 0.70 14.80
CA SER A 30 -19.16 1.82 15.24
C SER A 30 -18.59 2.54 14.01
N ARG A 31 -18.19 3.80 14.14
CA ARG A 31 -17.78 4.61 12.97
C ARG A 31 -16.43 5.25 13.19
N LEU A 32 -15.60 5.19 12.15
CA LEU A 32 -14.37 5.93 12.01
C LEU A 32 -14.65 7.18 11.17
N ARG A 33 -14.35 8.35 11.71
CA ARG A 33 -14.34 9.61 10.96
C ARG A 33 -12.93 10.15 10.88
N LEU A 34 -12.46 10.43 9.68
CA LEU A 34 -11.18 11.09 9.42
C LEU A 34 -11.47 12.54 9.08
N LEU A 35 -11.25 13.44 10.04
CA LEU A 35 -11.42 14.88 9.84
C LEU A 35 -10.16 15.46 9.18
N GLY A 36 -10.36 16.34 8.20
CA GLY A 36 -9.31 16.89 7.33
C GLY A 36 -9.00 15.99 6.12
N ARG A 37 -8.02 16.41 5.32
CA ARG A 37 -7.64 15.75 4.07
C ARG A 37 -6.66 14.61 4.29
N ILE A 38 -6.75 13.59 3.45
CA ILE A 38 -5.83 12.44 3.43
C ILE A 38 -4.90 12.60 2.24
N ARG A 39 -3.60 12.28 2.41
CA ARG A 39 -2.60 12.42 1.35
C ARG A 39 -1.81 11.12 1.18
N ASP A 40 -2.18 10.18 0.32
CA ASP A 40 -3.16 10.32 -0.77
C ASP A 40 -4.27 9.27 -0.74
N VAL A 41 -3.98 8.08 -0.22
CA VAL A 41 -4.95 6.99 -0.10
C VAL A 41 -4.75 6.31 1.24
N VAL A 42 -5.84 5.99 1.95
CA VAL A 42 -5.81 5.17 3.17
C VAL A 42 -6.54 3.86 2.96
N ILE A 43 -5.91 2.78 3.41
CA ILE A 43 -6.53 1.47 3.59
C ILE A 43 -6.77 1.28 5.09
N VAL A 44 -8.03 1.12 5.48
CA VAL A 44 -8.42 0.87 6.87
C VAL A 44 -8.43 -0.63 7.11
N MET A 45 -7.86 -1.07 8.22
CA MET A 45 -7.92 -2.46 8.66
C MET A 45 -8.34 -2.54 10.12
N VAL A 46 -9.12 -3.58 10.46
CA VAL A 46 -9.45 -3.95 11.83
C VAL A 46 -9.04 -5.41 12.04
N ASP A 47 -8.22 -5.67 13.05
CA ASP A 47 -7.64 -6.99 13.35
C ASP A 47 -6.96 -7.66 12.14
N GLY A 48 -6.27 -6.87 11.32
CA GLY A 48 -5.61 -7.35 10.11
C GLY A 48 -6.54 -7.66 8.94
N TRP A 49 -7.81 -7.23 9.00
CA TRP A 49 -8.77 -7.32 7.89
C TRP A 49 -9.16 -5.93 7.40
N ARG A 50 -9.05 -5.72 6.08
CA ARG A 50 -9.44 -4.49 5.38
C ARG A 50 -10.92 -4.23 5.58
N VAL A 51 -11.23 -2.97 5.87
CA VAL A 51 -12.58 -2.42 5.96
C VAL A 51 -12.70 -1.29 4.94
N GLY A 52 -13.84 -1.21 4.26
CA GLY A 52 -14.10 -0.20 3.23
C GLY A 52 -14.02 -0.71 1.79
N PRO A 53 -14.00 0.20 0.80
CA PRO A 53 -14.09 -0.15 -0.61
C PRO A 53 -12.87 -0.96 -1.07
N ARG A 54 -13.14 -1.95 -1.95
CA ARG A 54 -12.15 -2.95 -2.39
C ARG A 54 -11.25 -2.49 -3.51
N LEU A 55 -11.72 -1.62 -4.40
CA LEU A 55 -10.90 -1.00 -5.44
C LEU A 55 -11.35 0.45 -5.59
N PRO A 56 -10.42 1.39 -5.84
CA PRO A 56 -10.79 2.74 -6.19
C PRO A 56 -11.61 2.74 -7.48
N THR A 57 -12.87 3.16 -7.41
CA THR A 57 -13.66 3.47 -8.62
C THR A 57 -13.95 4.97 -8.76
N ASP A 58 -13.82 5.71 -7.66
CA ASP A 58 -14.01 7.15 -7.58
C ASP A 58 -13.13 7.71 -6.47
N THR A 59 -12.43 8.82 -6.74
CA THR A 59 -11.58 9.52 -5.77
C THR A 59 -12.37 10.27 -4.70
N ARG A 60 -13.69 10.42 -4.85
CA ARG A 60 -14.57 11.04 -3.85
C ARG A 60 -15.06 10.09 -2.76
N GLN A 61 -14.73 8.80 -2.85
CA GLN A 61 -15.07 7.83 -1.82
C GLN A 61 -14.18 8.00 -0.59
N PHE A 62 -14.60 7.44 0.55
CA PHE A 62 -13.82 7.45 1.78
C PHE A 62 -12.37 7.06 1.52
N GLY A 63 -11.45 7.88 2.03
CA GLY A 63 -10.06 7.51 2.14
C GLY A 63 -9.20 7.84 0.94
N PHE A 64 -9.66 8.72 0.05
CA PHE A 64 -8.90 9.24 -1.07
C PHE A 64 -8.62 10.74 -0.90
N TRP A 65 -7.72 11.28 -1.71
CA TRP A 65 -7.26 12.66 -1.59
C TRP A 65 -8.31 13.72 -1.98
N ASP A 66 -9.32 13.33 -2.78
CA ASP A 66 -10.40 14.23 -3.25
C ASP A 66 -11.60 14.25 -2.27
N SER A 67 -11.55 13.43 -1.22
CA SER A 67 -12.57 13.37 -0.17
C SER A 67 -12.08 14.03 1.13
N GLU A 68 -13.00 14.56 1.94
CA GLU A 68 -12.67 15.30 3.17
C GLU A 68 -13.73 15.08 4.25
N ASN A 69 -13.29 14.89 5.50
CA ASN A 69 -14.16 14.66 6.66
C ASN A 69 -14.97 13.36 6.58
N ASP A 70 -14.42 12.36 5.90
CA ASP A 70 -15.10 11.12 5.55
C ASP A 70 -15.44 10.26 6.76
N LEU A 71 -16.50 9.48 6.60
CA LEU A 71 -17.03 8.54 7.58
C LEU A 71 -17.02 7.12 7.01
N LEU A 72 -16.44 6.19 7.75
CA LEU A 72 -16.46 4.76 7.46
C LEU A 72 -17.15 4.02 8.61
N GLU A 73 -18.15 3.21 8.28
CA GLU A 73 -18.73 2.28 9.24
C GLU A 73 -17.80 1.06 9.44
N LEU A 74 -17.56 0.72 10.70
CA LEU A 74 -16.81 -0.45 11.12
C LEU A 74 -17.81 -1.52 11.58
N ASP A 75 -18.05 -2.52 10.74
CA ASP A 75 -18.90 -3.67 11.09
C ASP A 75 -18.10 -4.73 11.87
N VAL A 76 -17.77 -4.39 13.11
CA VAL A 76 -17.10 -5.29 14.07
C VAL A 76 -17.94 -5.42 15.34
N THR A 77 -17.81 -6.56 16.02
CA THR A 77 -18.54 -6.83 17.27
C THR A 77 -18.04 -5.96 18.42
N PRO A 78 -18.80 -5.82 19.53
CA PRO A 78 -18.28 -5.20 20.75
C PRO A 78 -17.04 -5.96 21.26
N GLY A 79 -16.01 -5.23 21.68
CA GLY A 79 -14.73 -5.84 22.06
C GLY A 79 -13.54 -4.89 21.94
N VAL A 80 -12.34 -5.42 22.19
CA VAL A 80 -11.09 -4.72 21.91
C VAL A 80 -10.56 -5.20 20.56
N HIS A 81 -10.28 -4.26 19.68
CA HIS A 81 -9.81 -4.51 18.31
C HIS A 81 -8.60 -3.63 18.00
N ARG A 82 -7.72 -4.12 17.14
CA ARG A 82 -6.63 -3.33 16.56
C ARG A 82 -7.16 -2.57 15.35
N LEU A 83 -7.17 -1.25 15.39
CA LEU A 83 -7.44 -0.39 14.23
C LEU A 83 -6.12 0.04 13.59
N GLU A 84 -6.03 -0.11 12.27
CA GLU A 84 -4.86 0.28 11.49
C GLU A 84 -5.29 1.12 10.27
N LEU A 85 -4.59 2.22 10.04
CA LEU A 85 -4.71 3.07 8.85
C LEU A 85 -3.38 3.00 8.09
N LEU A 86 -3.38 2.33 6.95
CA LEU A 86 -2.23 2.26 6.07
C LEU A 86 -2.36 3.35 4.99
N LEU A 87 -1.56 4.39 5.10
CA LEU A 87 -1.55 5.52 4.16
C LEU A 87 -0.47 5.35 3.11
N GLU A 88 -0.85 5.51 1.85
CA GLU A 88 0.03 5.51 0.71
C GLU A 88 0.40 6.92 0.27
N ASN A 89 1.69 7.12 -0.04
CA ASN A 89 2.17 8.27 -0.80
C ASN A 89 2.19 7.93 -2.30
N CYS A 90 1.26 8.48 -3.05
CA CYS A 90 1.12 8.26 -4.49
C CYS A 90 2.07 9.16 -5.33
N GLY A 91 2.87 10.01 -4.70
CA GLY A 91 3.76 10.98 -5.34
C GLY A 91 3.37 12.41 -5.02
N ARG A 92 4.37 13.29 -4.92
CA ARG A 92 4.14 14.72 -4.69
C ARG A 92 3.75 15.40 -6.00
N ILE A 93 2.98 16.48 -5.87
CA ILE A 93 2.60 17.32 -6.99
C ILE A 93 3.89 17.93 -7.57
N SER A 94 4.12 17.69 -8.87
CA SER A 94 5.29 18.22 -9.59
C SER A 94 4.98 19.51 -10.36
N TYR A 95 3.71 19.88 -10.48
CA TYR A 95 3.26 21.10 -11.14
C TYR A 95 2.01 21.68 -10.46
N SER A 96 2.03 22.97 -10.13
CA SER A 96 0.88 23.68 -9.58
C SER A 96 1.01 25.17 -9.84
N HIS A 97 -0.12 25.85 -10.04
CA HIS A 97 -0.20 27.31 -10.07
C HIS A 97 -0.11 27.94 -8.68
N LYS A 98 -0.28 27.16 -7.61
CA LYS A 98 -0.19 27.59 -6.21
C LYS A 98 1.01 26.94 -5.55
N LEU A 99 1.96 27.74 -5.07
CA LEU A 99 3.19 27.27 -4.43
C LEU A 99 2.95 26.36 -3.22
N ASP A 100 1.92 26.64 -2.43
CA ASP A 100 1.60 25.85 -1.22
C ASP A 100 1.29 24.38 -1.55
N TRP A 101 0.80 24.09 -2.75
CA TRP A 101 0.54 22.71 -3.21
C TRP A 101 1.81 21.95 -3.57
N LEU A 102 2.92 22.65 -3.82
CA LEU A 102 4.23 22.04 -4.04
C LEU A 102 4.93 21.69 -2.72
N ALA A 103 4.55 22.35 -1.63
CA ALA A 103 5.04 22.07 -0.28
C ALA A 103 4.24 20.94 0.42
N ASP A 104 3.36 20.25 -0.31
CA ASP A 104 2.37 19.37 0.28
C ASP A 104 3.00 18.08 0.83
N LYS A 105 2.92 17.93 2.15
CA LYS A 105 3.38 16.75 2.88
C LYS A 105 2.40 15.61 2.73
N LYS A 106 2.87 14.37 2.82
CA LYS A 106 2.03 13.18 2.64
C LYS A 106 1.58 12.59 3.98
N GLY A 107 0.74 11.57 3.97
CA GLY A 107 0.16 10.96 5.17
C GLY A 107 -1.03 11.76 5.73
N LEU A 108 -1.17 11.73 7.05
CA LEU A 108 -2.10 12.60 7.77
C LEU A 108 -1.40 13.93 8.09
N ASP A 109 -2.02 15.03 7.70
CA ASP A 109 -1.72 16.38 8.18
C ASP A 109 -1.77 16.43 9.73
N PRO A 110 -0.92 17.22 10.39
CA PRO A 110 -0.96 17.38 11.84
C PRO A 110 -2.33 17.82 12.41
N ASN A 111 -3.16 18.48 11.60
CA ASN A 111 -4.50 18.91 12.00
C ASN A 111 -5.58 17.84 11.77
N ASN A 112 -5.26 16.73 11.10
CA ASN A 112 -6.21 15.63 10.95
C ASN A 112 -6.60 15.07 12.32
N LYS A 113 -7.87 14.64 12.44
CA LYS A 113 -8.36 13.98 13.65
C LYS A 113 -9.00 12.65 13.30
N ILE A 114 -8.58 11.62 14.03
CA ILE A 114 -9.24 10.31 14.06
C ILE A 114 -10.34 10.40 15.12
N VAL A 115 -11.60 10.41 14.69
CA VAL A 115 -12.75 10.46 15.59
C VAL A 115 -13.49 9.14 15.51
N LEU A 116 -13.72 8.51 16.67
CA LEU A 116 -14.45 7.27 16.78
C LEU A 116 -15.84 7.53 17.38
N GLN A 117 -16.87 6.99 16.75
CA GLN A 117 -18.23 6.97 17.30
C GLN A 117 -18.56 5.56 17.77
N TYR A 118 -19.05 5.44 19.00
CA TYR A 118 -19.32 4.17 19.67
C TYR A 118 -18.10 3.25 19.84
N ALA A 119 -16.91 3.84 19.78
CA ALA A 119 -15.65 3.19 20.14
C ALA A 119 -14.71 4.23 20.77
N ASN A 120 -13.79 3.78 21.61
CA ASN A 120 -12.81 4.65 22.26
C ASN A 120 -11.39 4.07 22.11
N PRO A 121 -10.36 4.90 21.89
CA PRO A 121 -8.97 4.47 21.99
C PRO A 121 -8.68 3.89 23.38
N VAL A 122 -7.99 2.75 23.43
CA VAL A 122 -7.49 2.13 24.67
C VAL A 122 -5.97 1.94 24.67
N SER A 123 -5.29 2.34 23.58
CA SER A 123 -3.85 2.48 23.51
C SER A 123 -3.47 3.86 22.97
N LYS A 124 -2.17 4.20 23.09
CA LYS A 124 -1.60 5.33 22.35
C LYS A 124 -1.57 5.01 20.86
N LEU A 125 -1.64 6.06 20.05
CA LEU A 125 -1.41 5.98 18.61
C LEU A 125 0.06 5.65 18.34
N ASN A 126 0.31 4.55 17.66
CA ASN A 126 1.62 4.13 17.19
C ASN A 126 1.74 4.36 15.69
N VAL A 127 2.83 4.98 15.26
CA VAL A 127 3.08 5.29 13.85
C VAL A 127 4.33 4.55 13.38
N THR A 128 4.20 3.80 12.29
CA THR A 128 5.28 3.00 11.72
C THR A 128 5.52 3.43 10.28
N GLY A 129 6.74 3.88 10.00
CA GLY A 129 7.17 4.19 8.65
C GLY A 129 7.50 2.94 7.84
N MET A 130 7.09 2.92 6.57
CA MET A 130 7.34 1.83 5.63
C MET A 130 7.90 2.42 4.33
N PRO A 131 9.21 2.73 4.28
CA PRO A 131 9.81 3.52 3.21
C PRO A 131 9.89 2.79 1.86
N PHE A 132 9.82 1.45 1.85
CA PHE A 132 9.84 0.63 0.63
C PHE A 132 11.09 0.87 -0.22
N GLN A 133 12.21 1.13 0.45
CA GLN A 133 13.54 1.21 -0.14
C GLN A 133 14.16 -0.19 -0.24
N SER A 134 15.20 -0.34 -1.07
CA SER A 134 15.80 -1.64 -1.34
C SER A 134 16.25 -2.38 -0.09
N HIS A 135 16.94 -1.71 0.83
CA HIS A 135 17.35 -2.33 2.10
C HIS A 135 16.16 -2.72 2.98
N TRP A 136 15.06 -1.97 2.91
CA TRP A 136 13.86 -2.24 3.72
C TRP A 136 13.19 -3.53 3.23
N VAL A 137 13.06 -3.73 1.92
CA VAL A 137 12.43 -4.94 1.38
C VAL A 137 13.34 -6.17 1.51
N THR A 138 14.67 -5.99 1.40
CA THR A 138 15.62 -7.11 1.53
C THR A 138 15.88 -7.53 2.99
N SER A 139 15.62 -6.66 3.97
CA SER A 139 15.74 -7.00 5.40
C SER A 139 14.54 -7.74 5.98
N LEU A 140 13.45 -7.88 5.22
CA LEU A 140 12.23 -8.55 5.67
C LEU A 140 12.46 -10.05 5.94
N THR A 141 12.03 -10.48 7.11
CA THR A 141 12.07 -11.88 7.56
C THR A 141 10.67 -12.39 7.90
N GLY A 142 10.54 -13.66 8.29
CA GLY A 142 9.25 -14.23 8.70
C GLY A 142 8.30 -14.54 7.53
N TRP A 143 8.86 -14.77 6.34
CA TRP A 143 8.12 -15.29 5.19
C TRP A 143 7.42 -16.61 5.55
N LYS A 144 6.19 -16.78 5.06
CA LYS A 144 5.37 -17.99 5.29
C LYS A 144 4.98 -18.58 3.95
N ASP A 145 5.10 -19.89 3.81
CA ASP A 145 4.83 -20.62 2.56
C ASP A 145 3.33 -20.74 2.21
N ARG A 146 2.44 -20.15 3.02
CA ARG A 146 0.98 -20.23 2.82
C ARG A 146 0.50 -19.12 1.89
N VAL A 147 0.57 -19.38 0.59
CA VAL A 147 -0.05 -18.53 -0.44
C VAL A 147 -1.50 -18.98 -0.61
N ARG A 148 -2.46 -18.25 -0.02
CA ARG A 148 -3.88 -18.41 -0.38
C ARG A 148 -4.16 -17.55 -1.60
N TYR A 149 -4.57 -18.17 -2.69
CA TYR A 149 -4.93 -17.48 -3.94
C TYR A 149 -6.38 -17.07 -3.85
N GLU A 150 -6.63 -15.77 -3.81
CA GLU A 150 -7.97 -15.18 -3.71
C GLU A 150 -7.84 -13.67 -3.45
N GLU A 151 -8.97 -13.05 -3.19
CA GLU A 151 -9.01 -11.74 -2.55
C GLU A 151 -8.29 -11.77 -1.19
N LYS A 152 -7.43 -10.79 -0.99
CA LYS A 152 -6.72 -10.62 0.27
C LYS A 152 -7.61 -9.91 1.27
N GLY A 153 -7.61 -10.47 2.48
CA GLY A 153 -8.15 -9.81 3.66
C GLY A 153 -7.42 -8.51 3.98
N ALA A 154 -6.13 -8.36 3.65
CA ALA A 154 -5.35 -7.13 3.87
C ALA A 154 -4.19 -7.01 2.89
N PRO A 155 -3.60 -5.81 2.70
CA PRO A 155 -2.36 -5.63 1.98
C PRO A 155 -1.29 -6.56 2.53
N SER A 156 -0.53 -7.22 1.64
CA SER A 156 0.58 -8.08 2.08
C SER A 156 1.68 -8.15 1.04
N LEU A 157 2.88 -8.44 1.53
CA LEU A 157 4.03 -8.78 0.73
C LEU A 157 3.95 -10.24 0.29
N ILE A 158 4.10 -10.48 -1.00
CA ILE A 158 4.21 -11.79 -1.63
C ILE A 158 5.61 -11.89 -2.20
N ARG A 159 6.31 -12.99 -1.96
CA ARG A 159 7.66 -13.23 -2.47
C ARG A 159 7.68 -14.52 -3.27
N SER A 160 8.40 -14.49 -4.38
CA SER A 160 8.75 -15.67 -5.16
C SER A 160 10.20 -15.56 -5.64
N THR A 161 10.78 -16.69 -6.05
CA THR A 161 12.06 -16.73 -6.76
C THR A 161 11.91 -17.48 -8.08
N PHE A 162 12.75 -17.13 -9.04
CA PHE A 162 12.79 -17.76 -10.36
C PHE A 162 14.23 -17.82 -10.87
N TYR A 163 14.54 -18.80 -11.70
CA TYR A 163 15.89 -19.01 -12.23
C TYR A 163 15.97 -18.58 -13.70
N LEU A 164 17.05 -17.88 -14.06
CA LEU A 164 17.35 -17.52 -15.45
C LEU A 164 18.73 -18.06 -15.84
N THR A 165 18.81 -18.63 -17.05
CA THR A 165 20.09 -18.86 -17.72
C THR A 165 20.53 -17.57 -18.42
N ARG A 166 21.82 -17.46 -18.75
CA ARG A 166 22.40 -16.25 -19.32
C ARG A 166 21.74 -15.79 -20.63
N ASP A 167 21.31 -16.72 -21.46
CA ASP A 167 20.64 -16.49 -22.74
C ASP A 167 19.19 -15.98 -22.59
N LEU A 168 18.60 -16.12 -21.39
CA LEU A 168 17.26 -15.62 -21.07
C LEU A 168 17.28 -14.22 -20.42
N ILE A 169 18.45 -13.63 -20.19
CA ILE A 169 18.56 -12.29 -19.62
C ILE A 169 18.28 -11.27 -20.72
N MET A 170 17.08 -10.71 -20.68
CA MET A 170 16.64 -9.64 -21.57
C MET A 170 15.60 -8.77 -20.89
N ASP A 171 15.32 -7.63 -21.52
CA ASP A 171 14.22 -6.77 -21.12
C ASP A 171 12.91 -7.55 -21.15
N THR A 172 12.09 -7.36 -20.12
CA THR A 172 10.81 -8.05 -20.00
C THR A 172 9.81 -7.20 -19.24
N HIS A 173 8.60 -7.70 -19.08
CA HIS A 173 7.49 -7.01 -18.48
C HIS A 173 6.77 -7.94 -17.51
N LEU A 174 6.50 -7.50 -16.29
CA LEU A 174 5.59 -8.21 -15.40
C LEU A 174 4.14 -7.89 -15.80
N ASP A 175 3.38 -8.91 -16.18
CA ASP A 175 1.93 -8.81 -16.42
C ASP A 175 1.19 -8.63 -15.08
N ILE A 176 0.48 -7.50 -14.96
CA ILE A 176 -0.30 -7.13 -13.78
C ILE A 176 -1.81 -7.26 -13.97
N SER A 177 -2.27 -7.89 -15.06
CA SER A 177 -3.70 -7.95 -15.42
C SER A 177 -4.57 -8.65 -14.36
N ASP A 178 -3.97 -9.60 -13.62
CA ASP A 178 -4.62 -10.35 -12.55
C ASP A 178 -4.38 -9.75 -11.14
N TRP A 179 -3.73 -8.58 -11.08
CA TRP A 179 -3.35 -7.89 -9.85
C TRP A 179 -4.22 -6.66 -9.60
N GLY A 180 -4.19 -6.10 -8.39
CA GLY A 180 -5.06 -4.99 -8.00
C GLY A 180 -4.32 -3.66 -7.99
N LYS A 181 -3.56 -3.43 -6.94
CA LYS A 181 -2.77 -2.20 -6.77
C LYS A 181 -1.62 -2.48 -5.83
N GLY A 182 -0.46 -1.92 -6.15
CA GLY A 182 0.72 -2.22 -5.34
C GLY A 182 2.02 -1.66 -5.86
N ALA A 183 3.11 -2.26 -5.39
CA ALA A 183 4.48 -1.98 -5.81
C ALA A 183 5.26 -3.29 -5.97
N VAL A 184 6.23 -3.30 -6.91
CA VAL A 184 7.01 -4.50 -7.24
C VAL A 184 8.49 -4.24 -7.07
N PHE A 185 9.19 -5.27 -6.63
CA PHE A 185 10.62 -5.28 -6.44
C PHE A 185 11.25 -6.47 -7.15
N ILE A 186 12.31 -6.23 -7.92
CA ILE A 186 13.14 -7.26 -8.57
C ILE A 186 14.52 -7.19 -7.95
N ASN A 187 14.99 -8.30 -7.36
CA ASN A 187 16.28 -8.37 -6.67
C ASN A 187 16.50 -7.22 -5.66
N GLY A 188 15.42 -6.81 -4.98
CA GLY A 188 15.41 -5.69 -4.03
C GLY A 188 15.29 -4.30 -4.65
N PHE A 189 15.38 -4.16 -5.98
CA PHE A 189 15.18 -2.89 -6.67
C PHE A 189 13.68 -2.61 -6.88
N ASN A 190 13.20 -1.43 -6.47
CA ASN A 190 11.79 -1.03 -6.67
C ASN A 190 11.57 -0.64 -8.14
N ILE A 191 10.85 -1.47 -8.90
CA ILE A 191 10.57 -1.24 -10.32
C ILE A 191 9.34 -0.35 -10.55
N GLY A 192 8.64 0.03 -9.49
CA GLY A 192 7.54 0.98 -9.54
C GLY A 192 6.23 0.45 -8.97
N ARG A 193 5.18 1.23 -9.20
CA ARG A 193 3.81 0.98 -8.75
C ARG A 193 2.95 0.53 -9.91
N TYR A 194 1.96 -0.29 -9.63
CA TYR A 194 0.94 -0.68 -10.60
C TYR A 194 -0.46 -0.46 -10.03
N PHE A 195 -1.43 -0.35 -10.94
CA PHE A 195 -2.84 -0.27 -10.62
C PHE A 195 -3.63 -0.89 -11.78
N CYS A 196 -4.57 -1.78 -11.48
CA CYS A 196 -5.38 -2.48 -12.47
C CYS A 196 -6.23 -1.53 -13.33
N GLY A 197 -6.56 -0.33 -12.82
CA GLY A 197 -7.25 0.71 -13.60
C GLY A 197 -6.32 1.54 -14.49
N SER A 198 -5.01 1.27 -14.53
CA SER A 198 -4.06 1.95 -15.40
C SER A 198 -4.21 1.47 -16.85
N PRO A 199 -4.10 2.34 -17.87
CA PRO A 199 -4.03 1.88 -19.26
C PRO A 199 -2.87 0.92 -19.53
N HIS A 200 -1.80 1.01 -18.74
CA HIS A 200 -0.66 0.09 -18.81
C HIS A 200 -0.89 -1.08 -17.84
N GLN A 201 -0.96 -2.30 -18.38
CA GLN A 201 -1.18 -3.56 -17.64
C GLN A 201 0.12 -4.38 -17.50
N THR A 202 1.26 -3.70 -17.59
CA THR A 202 2.57 -4.30 -17.36
C THR A 202 3.51 -3.34 -16.65
N LEU A 203 4.45 -3.89 -15.88
CA LEU A 203 5.63 -3.16 -15.38
C LEU A 203 6.90 -3.60 -16.11
N TYR A 204 7.61 -2.65 -16.70
CA TYR A 204 8.89 -2.89 -17.37
C TYR A 204 9.96 -3.32 -16.36
N ILE A 205 10.69 -4.38 -16.71
CA ILE A 205 11.82 -4.92 -15.97
C ILE A 205 13.05 -4.83 -16.90
N PRO A 206 13.95 -3.87 -16.66
CA PRO A 206 15.22 -3.78 -17.39
C PRO A 206 16.08 -5.03 -17.18
N ALA A 207 16.69 -5.54 -18.25
CA ALA A 207 17.63 -6.66 -18.21
C ALA A 207 18.75 -6.49 -17.16
N PRO A 208 19.33 -5.29 -16.94
CA PRO A 208 20.38 -5.10 -15.93
C PRO A 208 19.93 -5.34 -14.47
N LEU A 209 18.62 -5.38 -14.19
CA LEU A 209 18.11 -5.77 -12.87
C LEU A 209 18.03 -7.28 -12.69
N LEU A 210 18.12 -8.05 -13.76
CA LEU A 210 18.11 -9.50 -13.78
C LEU A 210 19.54 -10.05 -13.75
N ARG A 211 19.69 -11.29 -13.26
CA ARG A 211 20.98 -11.98 -13.20
C ARG A 211 20.85 -13.44 -13.58
N GLU A 212 21.96 -14.03 -14.00
CA GLU A 212 22.07 -15.47 -14.17
C GLU A 212 21.90 -16.17 -12.81
N GLY A 213 21.17 -17.28 -12.80
CA GLY A 213 20.79 -17.98 -11.57
C GLY A 213 19.51 -17.43 -10.94
N GLU A 214 19.47 -17.41 -9.62
CA GLU A 214 18.25 -17.09 -8.86
C GLU A 214 17.97 -15.58 -8.81
N ASN A 215 16.76 -15.20 -9.22
CA ASN A 215 16.20 -13.87 -9.10
C ASN A 215 15.04 -13.89 -8.10
N SER A 216 14.88 -12.82 -7.33
CA SER A 216 13.76 -12.66 -6.41
C SER A 216 12.79 -11.61 -6.91
N ILE A 217 11.49 -11.90 -6.83
CA ILE A 217 10.41 -10.93 -7.01
C ILE A 217 9.66 -10.79 -5.70
N VAL A 218 9.44 -9.54 -5.26
CA VAL A 218 8.57 -9.21 -4.14
C VAL A 218 7.50 -8.26 -4.63
N VAL A 219 6.24 -8.59 -4.35
CA VAL A 219 5.09 -7.75 -4.68
C VAL A 219 4.38 -7.36 -3.40
N PHE A 220 4.27 -6.06 -3.16
CA PHE A 220 3.34 -5.55 -2.17
C PHE A 220 2.00 -5.29 -2.86
N GLU A 221 1.01 -6.12 -2.53
CA GLU A 221 -0.29 -6.09 -3.18
C GLU A 221 -1.40 -5.88 -2.16
N HIS A 222 -2.33 -4.99 -2.51
CA HIS A 222 -3.36 -4.48 -1.62
C HIS A 222 -4.61 -5.35 -1.57
N TYR A 223 -5.00 -6.00 -2.66
CA TYR A 223 -6.35 -6.50 -2.89
C TYR A 223 -6.43 -7.96 -3.34
N PHE A 224 -5.58 -8.42 -4.25
CA PHE A 224 -5.68 -9.76 -4.83
C PHE A 224 -4.41 -10.56 -4.65
N ASN A 225 -4.47 -11.88 -4.70
CA ASN A 225 -3.27 -12.71 -4.74
C ASN A 225 -3.43 -13.73 -5.87
N PRO A 226 -2.98 -13.39 -7.09
CA PRO A 226 -3.15 -14.28 -8.22
C PRO A 226 -2.27 -15.52 -8.09
N TYR A 227 -2.66 -16.58 -8.79
CA TYR A 227 -1.95 -17.85 -8.77
C TYR A 227 -0.56 -17.79 -9.43
N LEU A 228 -0.38 -16.89 -10.39
CA LEU A 228 0.80 -16.84 -11.24
C LEU A 228 1.36 -15.41 -11.37
N MET A 229 2.69 -15.30 -11.35
CA MET A 229 3.42 -14.14 -11.84
C MET A 229 3.91 -14.46 -13.26
N LYS A 230 3.55 -13.63 -14.24
CA LYS A 230 3.87 -13.83 -15.66
C LYS A 230 4.85 -12.75 -16.10
N LEU A 231 5.98 -13.17 -16.68
CA LEU A 231 6.87 -12.29 -17.43
C LEU A 231 6.56 -12.44 -18.91
N VAL A 232 6.32 -11.31 -19.58
CA VAL A 232 5.94 -11.25 -21.00
C VAL A 232 6.94 -10.39 -21.78
N PRO A 233 7.17 -10.67 -23.07
CA PRO A 233 8.14 -9.93 -23.87
C PRO A 233 7.66 -8.51 -24.17
N ASP A 234 6.36 -8.33 -24.39
CA ASP A 234 5.76 -7.08 -24.87
C ASP A 234 4.84 -6.45 -23.81
N PRO A 235 4.72 -5.11 -23.78
CA PRO A 235 3.80 -4.43 -22.87
C PRO A 235 2.34 -4.74 -23.22
N ILE A 236 1.50 -4.85 -22.18
CA ILE A 236 0.06 -5.06 -22.32
C ILE A 236 -0.65 -3.76 -21.95
N TYR A 237 -1.68 -3.41 -22.73
CA TYR A 237 -2.53 -2.24 -22.48
C TYR A 237 -3.98 -2.68 -22.27
N LEU A 238 -4.74 -1.92 -21.47
CA LEU A 238 -6.19 -2.07 -21.40
C LEU A 238 -6.79 -1.79 -22.79
N GLN A 239 -7.68 -2.68 -23.23
CA GLN A 239 -8.45 -2.54 -24.47
C GLN A 239 -9.68 -1.67 -24.26
#